data_AF-A0A8T9BL83-F1
#
_entry.id   AF-A0A8T9BL83-F1
#
_cell.length_a   1.000
_cell.length_b   1.000
_cell.length_c   1.000
_cell.angle_alpha   90.00
_cell.angle_beta   90.00
_cell.angle_gamma   90.00
#
_symmetry.space_group_name_H-M   'P 1'
#
loop_
_entity.id
_entity.type
_entity.pdbx_description
1 polymer ?
#
loop_
_entity_poly.entity_id
_entity_poly.type
_entity_poly.pdbx_seq_one_letter_code
_entity_poly.pdbx_strand_id
1 'polypeptide(L)'
;MAKHVLKTSPDSPESQRNSRMKGERDVVKRQEKDFRWIFGIFWKGARSCAGERFIYFTFSRIQDDDPRDLLCTLSSAAGYPETKRYIQRPLWTHFSILPVHNKDAPDISAGTKVVHQSPPGCIVSEPGVDKPRLFDFETMAEYIIPRQAFCNRYVTICDPDNKYRILGHPVCIQDEKYERNEFMFNFCIVIGVDVDKIPYEAVVRRLASTFTEMEIQNQFLSLEGASKEKAQDRRSIAALLEIIKEDLNNYNECMIPVDDATTINMKLFPIYRHPPPVKSWHVPIAKMKFAEIIDDTWDLTMKKVIHEIDGIKDVRRIAHDADVALDLTKIALQHLLYYDSILMIDLFLFGNIYAPTPSIDDFVADRDGLQDECANYVYINGPRLSNFYLCRLFTSLCTSRTLKEWIKLHLDQNFPVLNYVDVRRFIQFGVIKGLIYRVNKYAVSSQYLASLVTGQSVQIDRGDVLQKYTDGRHCFDQITVEQNMGDAKIMEQLRQFQKGDVEIIYR
;
A
#
# COMPACT_ATOMS: atom_id res chain seq x y z
N MET A 1 1.17 79.64 15.44
CA MET A 1 1.42 79.83 13.99
C MET A 1 2.82 79.30 13.67
N ALA A 2 2.94 78.06 13.23
CA ALA A 2 4.23 77.46 12.91
C ALA A 2 4.18 76.83 11.51
N LYS A 3 5.23 77.15 10.73
CA LYS A 3 5.35 77.01 9.28
C LYS A 3 5.57 75.56 8.83
N HIS A 4 4.97 75.24 7.70
CA HIS A 4 5.28 74.11 6.83
C HIS A 4 6.73 74.16 6.33
N VAL A 5 7.42 73.02 6.38
CA VAL A 5 8.51 72.66 5.46
C VAL A 5 8.25 71.22 5.00
N LEU A 6 8.11 71.06 3.69
CA LEU A 6 7.90 69.80 2.98
C LEU A 6 9.13 68.88 3.10
N LYS A 7 8.93 67.62 3.48
CA LYS A 7 9.83 66.50 3.17
C LYS A 7 9.21 65.65 2.06
N THR A 8 9.98 65.42 1.03
CA THR A 8 9.70 64.64 -0.18
C THR A 8 9.50 63.15 0.12
N SER A 9 8.45 62.57 -0.47
CA SER A 9 8.14 61.14 -0.47
C SER A 9 9.01 60.37 -1.48
N PRO A 10 9.48 59.14 -1.17
CA PRO A 10 9.99 58.21 -2.17
C PRO A 10 9.03 57.03 -2.34
N ASP A 11 7.94 57.22 -3.09
CA ASP A 11 7.12 56.12 -3.61
C ASP A 11 7.37 55.98 -5.12
N SER A 12 8.40 55.21 -5.48
CA SER A 12 8.58 54.73 -6.85
C SER A 12 8.01 53.31 -7.00
N PRO A 13 7.34 52.97 -8.10
CA PRO A 13 6.73 51.64 -8.32
C PRO A 13 7.72 50.47 -8.31
N GLU A 14 9.02 50.74 -8.48
CA GLU A 14 10.08 49.73 -8.44
C GLU A 14 10.44 49.28 -7.01
N SER A 15 10.28 50.16 -6.02
CA SER A 15 10.48 49.87 -4.59
C SER A 15 9.44 48.86 -4.07
N GLN A 16 8.18 49.00 -4.50
CA GLN A 16 7.09 48.09 -4.13
C GLN A 16 7.14 46.75 -4.86
N ARG A 17 7.68 46.70 -6.09
CA ARG A 17 7.88 45.43 -6.82
C ARG A 17 9.03 44.61 -6.26
N ASN A 18 10.14 45.25 -5.87
CA ASN A 18 11.29 44.57 -5.27
C ASN A 18 11.01 44.09 -3.84
N SER A 19 10.18 44.78 -3.06
CA SER A 19 9.76 44.31 -1.73
C SER A 19 8.77 43.14 -1.80
N ARG A 20 7.90 43.09 -2.82
CA ARG A 20 7.00 41.94 -3.07
C ARG A 20 7.74 40.68 -3.54
N MET A 21 8.73 40.82 -4.42
CA MET A 21 9.60 39.71 -4.84
C MET A 21 10.61 39.24 -3.77
N LYS A 22 10.97 40.13 -2.82
CA LYS A 22 11.79 39.76 -1.67
C LYS A 22 10.96 39.03 -0.61
N GLY A 23 9.71 39.45 -0.40
CA GLY A 23 8.72 38.73 0.42
C GLY A 23 8.40 37.33 -0.11
N GLU A 24 8.22 37.15 -1.43
CA GLU A 24 7.98 35.82 -2.03
C GLU A 24 9.23 34.92 -1.96
N ARG A 25 10.44 35.46 -2.14
CA ARG A 25 11.69 34.69 -1.96
C ARG A 25 11.95 34.32 -0.50
N ASP A 26 11.54 35.15 0.45
CA ASP A 26 11.67 34.86 1.88
C ASP A 26 10.58 33.88 2.39
N VAL A 27 9.40 33.82 1.74
CA VAL A 27 8.37 32.81 1.98
C VAL A 27 8.76 31.45 1.39
N VAL A 28 9.33 31.41 0.18
CA VAL A 28 9.84 30.17 -0.43
C VAL A 28 11.06 29.64 0.35
N LYS A 29 11.97 30.52 0.80
CA LYS A 29 13.10 30.11 1.68
C LYS A 29 12.67 29.71 3.10
N ARG A 30 11.52 30.17 3.60
CA ARG A 30 10.91 29.67 4.85
C ARG A 30 10.29 28.30 4.64
N GLN A 31 9.57 28.06 3.55
CA GLN A 31 9.07 26.73 3.22
C GLN A 31 10.23 25.72 3.02
N GLU A 32 11.32 26.10 2.35
CA GLU A 32 12.50 25.22 2.18
C GLU A 32 13.24 24.90 3.50
N LYS A 33 13.23 25.80 4.48
CA LYS A 33 13.82 25.57 5.80
C LYS A 33 12.90 24.80 6.75
N ASP A 34 11.59 24.98 6.64
CA ASP A 34 10.60 24.27 7.46
C ASP A 34 10.40 22.82 6.99
N PHE A 35 10.54 22.53 5.68
CA PHE A 35 10.59 21.15 5.17
C PHE A 35 11.78 20.35 5.71
N ARG A 36 12.90 21.03 6.00
CA ARG A 36 14.12 20.41 6.57
C ARG A 36 14.02 20.17 8.08
N TRP A 37 13.10 20.85 8.77
CA TRP A 37 12.92 20.75 10.23
C TRP A 37 11.79 19.80 10.63
N ILE A 38 10.71 19.72 9.84
CA ILE A 38 9.53 18.89 10.15
C ILE A 38 9.81 17.39 9.98
N PHE A 39 10.62 16.97 8.99
CA PHE A 39 11.01 15.55 8.87
C PHE A 39 12.19 15.14 9.76
N GLY A 40 13.00 16.10 10.23
CA GLY A 40 14.14 15.84 11.12
C GLY A 40 13.76 15.52 12.57
N ILE A 41 12.53 15.83 12.99
CA ILE A 41 12.04 15.56 14.36
C ILE A 41 11.34 14.19 14.46
N PHE A 42 10.81 13.66 13.36
CA PHE A 42 10.11 12.37 13.36
C PHE A 42 11.04 11.14 13.49
N TRP A 43 12.37 11.33 13.54
CA TRP A 43 13.33 10.23 13.64
C TRP A 43 14.40 10.38 14.74
N LYS A 44 14.21 11.31 15.69
CA LYS A 44 15.03 11.38 16.92
C LYS A 44 14.36 10.75 18.16
N GLY A 45 13.09 10.35 18.07
CA GLY A 45 12.34 9.70 19.17
C GLY A 45 12.49 8.18 19.28
N ALA A 46 13.08 7.50 18.28
CA ALA A 46 13.24 6.04 18.27
C ALA A 46 14.66 5.56 18.64
N ARG A 47 15.48 6.43 19.26
CA ARG A 47 16.76 6.05 19.89
C ARG A 47 16.64 6.14 21.41
N SER A 48 15.85 5.26 22.02
CA SER A 48 16.06 4.83 23.41
C SER A 48 15.12 3.67 23.73
N CYS A 49 15.50 2.47 23.26
CA CYS A 49 15.11 1.18 23.86
C CYS A 49 16.06 0.12 23.25
N ALA A 50 17.36 0.32 23.44
CA ALA A 50 18.32 -0.78 23.41
C ALA A 50 18.27 -1.43 24.79
N GLY A 51 17.39 -2.41 24.94
CA GLY A 51 17.34 -3.33 26.06
C GLY A 51 17.43 -4.75 25.50
N GLU A 52 18.58 -5.36 25.74
CA GLU A 52 19.00 -6.71 25.38
C GLU A 52 17.87 -7.76 25.35
N ARG A 53 17.63 -8.36 24.17
CA ARG A 53 17.22 -9.77 24.05
C ARG A 53 17.88 -10.37 22.81
N PHE A 54 18.88 -11.20 23.05
CA PHE A 54 19.40 -12.16 22.08
C PHE A 54 18.28 -13.09 21.64
N ILE A 55 18.04 -13.22 20.33
CA ILE A 55 17.32 -14.34 19.77
C ILE A 55 18.25 -15.00 18.74
N TYR A 56 18.75 -16.17 19.12
CA TYR A 56 19.40 -17.11 18.21
C TYR A 56 18.36 -17.61 17.20
N PHE A 57 18.68 -17.59 15.91
CA PHE A 57 18.00 -18.43 14.93
C PHE A 57 19.01 -19.38 14.29
N THR A 58 18.85 -20.65 14.63
CA THR A 58 19.51 -21.82 14.05
C THR A 58 19.03 -21.99 12.61
N PHE A 59 19.95 -21.99 11.64
CA PHE A 59 19.68 -22.39 10.27
C PHE A 59 19.58 -23.93 10.22
N SER A 60 18.37 -24.46 10.03
CA SER A 60 18.21 -25.83 9.55
C SER A 60 18.17 -25.82 8.02
N ARG A 61 19.18 -26.45 7.45
CA ARG A 61 19.39 -26.72 6.03
C ARG A 61 18.28 -27.66 5.54
N ILE A 62 17.43 -27.20 4.63
CA ILE A 62 16.49 -28.09 3.93
C ILE A 62 17.07 -28.35 2.54
N GLN A 63 17.38 -29.63 2.35
CA GLN A 63 17.91 -30.28 1.16
C GLN A 63 16.73 -30.72 0.28
N ASP A 64 16.95 -30.79 -1.03
CA ASP A 64 16.02 -31.19 -2.10
C ASP A 64 15.16 -32.43 -1.77
N ASP A 65 13.90 -32.46 -2.23
CA ASP A 65 13.41 -33.47 -3.20
C ASP A 65 11.89 -33.39 -3.53
N ASP A 66 11.63 -33.57 -4.83
CA ASP A 66 10.47 -34.11 -5.56
C ASP A 66 9.14 -33.31 -5.82
N PRO A 67 8.63 -33.26 -7.08
CA PRO A 67 7.44 -32.53 -7.48
C PRO A 67 6.27 -33.48 -7.83
N ARG A 68 5.43 -33.85 -6.86
CA ARG A 68 4.12 -34.48 -7.14
C ARG A 68 3.13 -34.11 -6.05
N ASP A 69 2.34 -33.08 -6.31
CA ASP A 69 0.95 -32.91 -5.85
C ASP A 69 0.42 -31.57 -6.36
N LEU A 70 0.28 -31.48 -7.69
CA LEU A 70 -0.55 -30.49 -8.35
C LEU A 70 -1.84 -31.21 -8.74
N LEU A 71 -2.89 -31.09 -7.93
CA LEU A 71 -4.31 -31.12 -8.35
C LEU A 71 -5.25 -30.90 -7.15
N CYS A 72 -6.29 -30.08 -7.39
CA CYS A 72 -7.44 -29.74 -6.53
C CYS A 72 -7.09 -28.76 -5.38
N THR A 73 -7.66 -27.55 -5.26
CA THR A 73 -9.04 -27.15 -5.55
C THR A 73 -9.11 -25.61 -5.62
N LEU A 74 -9.59 -25.08 -6.74
CA LEU A 74 -10.15 -23.72 -6.82
C LEU A 74 -11.50 -23.74 -6.09
N SER A 75 -11.61 -23.09 -4.94
CA SER A 75 -12.90 -22.67 -4.41
C SER A 75 -12.78 -21.29 -3.77
N SER A 76 -13.60 -20.40 -4.32
CA SER A 76 -13.92 -19.06 -3.85
C SER A 76 -14.13 -19.01 -2.32
N ALA A 77 -13.15 -18.49 -1.60
CA ALA A 77 -13.35 -17.93 -0.28
C ALA A 77 -12.78 -16.51 -0.29
N ALA A 78 -13.68 -15.52 -0.24
CA ALA A 78 -13.35 -14.14 0.07
C ALA A 78 -12.96 -14.04 1.56
N GLY A 79 -11.84 -14.66 1.92
CA GLY A 79 -11.12 -14.41 3.16
C GLY A 79 -9.99 -13.45 2.81
N TYR A 80 -9.95 -12.29 3.45
CA TYR A 80 -8.78 -11.41 3.36
C TYR A 80 -7.56 -12.22 3.83
N PRO A 81 -6.58 -12.50 2.95
CA PRO A 81 -5.38 -13.17 3.41
C PRO A 81 -4.67 -12.22 4.37
N GLU A 82 -4.29 -12.72 5.53
CA GLU A 82 -3.28 -12.08 6.37
C GLU A 82 -2.07 -11.79 5.50
N THR A 83 -1.92 -10.53 5.08
CA THR A 83 -0.71 -10.05 4.45
C THR A 83 0.38 -10.08 5.50
N LYS A 84 1.04 -11.25 5.63
CA LYS A 84 2.39 -11.34 6.14
C LYS A 84 3.20 -10.34 5.32
N ARG A 85 3.55 -9.22 5.96
CA ARG A 85 4.37 -8.14 5.39
C ARG A 85 5.76 -8.69 5.12
N TYR A 86 5.91 -9.39 4.01
CA TYR A 86 7.20 -9.49 3.35
C TYR A 86 7.34 -8.22 2.53
N ILE A 87 7.97 -7.20 3.11
CA ILE A 87 8.86 -6.40 2.27
C ILE A 87 9.93 -7.42 1.87
N GLN A 88 9.70 -8.11 0.75
CA GLN A 88 10.70 -8.98 0.15
C GLN A 88 11.94 -8.13 0.03
N ARG A 89 13.00 -8.47 0.79
CA ARG A 89 14.29 -7.83 0.63
C ARG A 89 14.74 -8.16 -0.79
N PRO A 90 14.76 -7.21 -1.73
CA PRO A 90 15.23 -7.49 -3.07
C PRO A 90 16.71 -7.86 -2.96
N LEU A 91 17.14 -8.88 -3.68
CA LEU A 91 18.55 -9.11 -3.93
C LEU A 91 18.99 -8.07 -4.97
N TRP A 92 19.40 -6.90 -4.47
CA TRP A 92 19.79 -5.76 -5.28
C TRP A 92 21.10 -6.00 -6.02
N THR A 93 21.05 -5.91 -7.35
CA THR A 93 22.25 -5.79 -8.19
C THR A 93 22.04 -4.60 -9.13
N HIS A 94 22.71 -3.49 -8.84
CA HIS A 94 22.68 -2.29 -9.67
C HIS A 94 23.86 -2.33 -10.64
N PHE A 95 23.64 -1.87 -11.86
CA PHE A 95 24.74 -1.70 -12.80
C PHE A 95 24.43 -0.57 -13.79
N SER A 96 25.45 0.22 -14.10
CA SER A 96 25.39 1.25 -15.13
C SER A 96 26.23 0.80 -16.32
N ILE A 97 25.58 0.48 -17.44
CA ILE A 97 26.28 0.38 -18.72
C ILE A 97 26.54 1.81 -19.17
N LEU A 98 27.79 2.24 -19.11
CA LEU A 98 28.27 3.31 -19.97
C LEU A 98 29.02 2.63 -21.12
N PRO A 99 28.96 3.08 -22.37
CA PRO A 99 30.07 2.86 -23.26
C PRO A 99 31.21 3.76 -22.79
N VAL A 100 32.32 3.17 -22.35
CA VAL A 100 33.55 3.94 -22.17
C VAL A 100 34.32 3.94 -23.48
N HIS A 101 34.56 5.17 -23.96
CA HIS A 101 35.69 5.51 -24.80
C HIS A 101 36.98 5.15 -24.08
N ASN A 102 37.77 4.23 -24.65
CA ASN A 102 39.18 4.13 -24.28
C ASN A 102 40.02 4.87 -25.33
N LYS A 103 40.88 5.78 -24.86
CA LYS A 103 41.65 6.72 -25.70
C LYS A 103 42.88 6.12 -26.40
N ASP A 104 43.14 4.82 -26.26
CA ASP A 104 44.36 4.21 -26.77
C ASP A 104 44.08 2.90 -27.55
N ALA A 105 43.47 3.01 -28.73
CA ALA A 105 43.65 2.05 -29.84
C ALA A 105 42.89 2.50 -31.10
N PRO A 106 43.49 2.41 -32.30
CA PRO A 106 42.80 2.59 -33.56
C PRO A 106 42.05 1.30 -33.90
N ASP A 107 40.98 0.98 -33.17
CA ASP A 107 40.13 -0.16 -33.51
C ASP A 107 38.65 0.19 -33.45
N ILE A 108 37.98 0.00 -34.58
CA ILE A 108 36.65 0.51 -34.93
C ILE A 108 35.52 -0.40 -34.33
N SER A 109 35.82 -1.29 -33.39
CA SER A 109 34.88 -2.33 -32.93
C SER A 109 34.77 -2.52 -31.42
N ALA A 110 34.81 -1.46 -30.62
CA ALA A 110 34.42 -1.56 -29.20
C ALA A 110 32.91 -1.87 -29.06
N GLY A 111 32.59 -3.10 -28.62
CA GLY A 111 31.23 -3.56 -28.32
C GLY A 111 30.68 -3.07 -26.98
N THR A 112 29.44 -3.46 -26.66
CA THR A 112 28.76 -3.14 -25.40
C THR A 112 29.59 -3.59 -24.19
N LYS A 113 30.05 -2.65 -23.37
CA LYS A 113 30.91 -2.94 -22.21
C LYS A 113 30.28 -2.45 -20.91
N VAL A 114 30.33 -3.28 -19.87
CA VAL A 114 29.98 -2.92 -18.49
C VAL A 114 31.09 -2.04 -17.90
N VAL A 115 30.73 -0.84 -17.44
CA VAL A 115 31.70 0.13 -16.89
C VAL A 115 31.66 0.17 -15.37
N HIS A 116 30.47 0.17 -14.76
CA HIS A 116 30.34 0.16 -13.30
C HIS A 116 29.21 -0.74 -12.81
N GLN A 117 29.55 -1.75 -12.01
CA GLN A 117 28.61 -2.69 -11.38
C GLN A 117 28.72 -2.65 -9.86
N SER A 118 27.58 -2.77 -9.17
CA SER A 118 27.50 -2.86 -7.71
C SER A 118 26.48 -3.93 -7.28
N PRO A 119 26.92 -5.03 -6.64
CA PRO A 119 28.28 -5.33 -6.19
C PRO A 119 29.29 -5.61 -7.33
N PRO A 120 30.61 -5.44 -7.07
CA PRO A 120 31.65 -5.78 -8.03
C PRO A 120 31.63 -7.29 -8.35
N GLY A 121 31.91 -7.63 -9.61
CA GLY A 121 32.01 -9.02 -10.11
C GLY A 121 30.70 -9.75 -10.40
N CYS A 122 29.53 -9.10 -10.26
CA CYS A 122 28.23 -9.77 -10.35
C CYS A 122 27.74 -10.10 -11.78
N ILE A 123 28.14 -9.32 -12.79
CA ILE A 123 27.72 -9.51 -14.19
C ILE A 123 28.95 -9.87 -15.03
N VAL A 124 30.01 -9.07 -14.94
CA VAL A 124 31.30 -9.32 -15.60
C VAL A 124 32.37 -9.54 -14.55
N SER A 125 33.33 -10.42 -14.84
CA SER A 125 34.45 -10.69 -13.93
C SER A 125 35.28 -9.42 -13.68
N GLU A 126 35.54 -9.13 -12.40
CA GLU A 126 36.46 -8.08 -11.98
C GLU A 126 37.68 -8.69 -11.28
N PRO A 127 38.88 -8.12 -11.47
CA PRO A 127 40.10 -8.61 -10.84
C PRO A 127 40.00 -8.54 -9.32
N GLY A 128 40.08 -9.70 -8.65
CA GLY A 128 40.07 -9.81 -7.19
C GLY A 128 38.73 -10.17 -6.55
N VAL A 129 37.66 -10.40 -7.35
CA VAL A 129 36.35 -10.82 -6.84
C VAL A 129 35.93 -12.13 -7.48
N ASP A 130 35.94 -13.21 -6.70
CA ASP A 130 35.43 -14.53 -7.11
C ASP A 130 34.02 -14.72 -6.56
N LYS A 131 33.02 -14.26 -7.34
CA LYS A 131 31.60 -14.39 -7.02
C LYS A 131 30.87 -15.03 -8.21
N PRO A 132 29.83 -15.85 -7.94
CA PRO A 132 29.00 -16.40 -9.02
C PRO A 132 28.30 -15.26 -9.76
N ARG A 133 28.33 -15.34 -11.09
CA ARG A 133 27.64 -14.39 -11.97
C ARG A 133 26.14 -14.62 -11.91
N LEU A 134 25.36 -13.55 -12.05
CA LEU A 134 23.89 -13.62 -12.00
C LEU A 134 23.29 -14.26 -13.26
N PHE A 135 23.85 -13.91 -14.42
CA PHE A 135 23.43 -14.36 -15.74
C PHE A 135 24.60 -14.22 -16.73
N ASP A 136 24.47 -14.82 -17.91
CA ASP A 136 25.45 -14.70 -18.97
C ASP A 136 25.31 -13.36 -19.72
N PHE A 137 26.31 -12.48 -19.56
CA PHE A 137 26.30 -11.15 -20.14
C PHE A 137 26.40 -11.17 -21.68
N GLU A 138 27.13 -12.12 -22.27
CA GLU A 138 27.34 -12.16 -23.72
C GLU A 138 26.02 -12.38 -24.47
N THR A 139 25.18 -13.26 -23.95
CA THR A 139 23.84 -13.52 -24.49
C THR A 139 22.87 -12.34 -24.29
N MET A 140 23.02 -11.57 -23.21
CA MET A 140 22.10 -10.47 -22.87
C MET A 140 22.56 -9.09 -23.37
N ALA A 141 23.82 -8.91 -23.78
CA ALA A 141 24.40 -7.62 -24.10
C ALA A 141 23.64 -6.83 -25.19
N GLU A 142 23.14 -7.52 -26.22
CA GLU A 142 22.34 -6.92 -27.30
C GLU A 142 20.97 -6.41 -26.84
N TYR A 143 20.43 -6.97 -25.76
CA TYR A 143 19.15 -6.54 -25.21
C TYR A 143 19.35 -5.39 -24.22
N ILE A 144 20.47 -5.39 -23.48
CA ILE A 144 20.72 -4.36 -22.47
C ILE A 144 21.14 -3.03 -23.11
N ILE A 145 21.97 -3.02 -24.16
CA ILE A 145 22.08 -1.84 -25.04
C ILE A 145 21.48 -2.22 -26.39
N PRO A 146 20.16 -2.04 -26.54
CA PRO A 146 19.50 -2.39 -27.79
C PRO A 146 19.86 -1.39 -28.88
N ARG A 147 19.63 -1.80 -30.13
CA ARG A 147 19.80 -0.93 -31.30
C ARG A 147 18.98 0.35 -31.15
N GLN A 148 19.41 1.40 -31.83
CA GLN A 148 18.87 2.77 -31.75
C GLN A 148 17.33 2.87 -31.81
N ALA A 149 16.66 1.94 -32.49
CA ALA A 149 15.20 1.84 -32.54
C ALA A 149 14.50 1.68 -31.17
N PHE A 150 15.22 1.18 -30.16
CA PHE A 150 14.71 0.95 -28.80
C PHE A 150 15.26 1.95 -27.77
N CYS A 151 16.12 2.88 -28.20
CA CYS A 151 16.60 3.96 -27.33
C CYS A 151 15.46 4.92 -26.95
N ASN A 152 15.61 5.57 -25.81
CA ASN A 152 14.66 6.48 -25.17
C ASN A 152 13.31 5.82 -24.82
N ARG A 153 13.29 4.49 -24.70
CA ARG A 153 12.15 3.71 -24.22
C ARG A 153 12.57 2.88 -23.01
N TYR A 154 11.66 2.75 -22.06
CA TYR A 154 11.87 1.84 -20.93
C TYR A 154 11.79 0.38 -21.41
N VAL A 155 12.78 -0.42 -21.06
CA VAL A 155 12.89 -1.82 -21.45
C VAL A 155 12.94 -2.71 -20.21
N THR A 156 12.27 -3.84 -20.29
CA THR A 156 12.29 -4.90 -19.29
C THR A 156 12.74 -6.18 -19.99
N ILE A 157 13.80 -6.79 -19.49
CA ILE A 157 14.37 -8.01 -20.06
C ILE A 157 14.37 -9.07 -18.97
N CYS A 158 13.91 -10.27 -19.27
CA CYS A 158 14.04 -11.40 -18.37
C CYS A 158 15.23 -12.25 -18.82
N ASP A 159 15.99 -12.74 -17.85
CA ASP A 159 17.04 -13.72 -18.06
C ASP A 159 16.46 -15.05 -18.61
N PRO A 160 17.18 -15.81 -19.47
CA PRO A 160 16.69 -17.09 -20.00
C PRO A 160 16.32 -18.12 -18.93
N ASP A 161 16.99 -18.11 -17.77
CA ASP A 161 16.66 -18.98 -16.64
C ASP A 161 15.45 -18.47 -15.83
N ASN A 162 14.89 -17.31 -16.19
CA ASN A 162 13.78 -16.64 -15.51
C ASN A 162 13.99 -16.46 -14.01
N LYS A 163 15.25 -16.28 -13.58
CA LYS A 163 15.62 -15.97 -12.18
C LYS A 163 15.63 -14.47 -11.93
N TYR A 164 16.13 -13.71 -12.92
CA TYR A 164 16.33 -12.27 -12.81
C TYR A 164 15.62 -11.51 -13.92
N ARG A 165 15.28 -10.26 -13.59
CA ARG A 165 14.69 -9.28 -14.49
C ARG A 165 15.53 -8.02 -14.47
N ILE A 166 15.92 -7.57 -15.65
CA ILE A 166 16.72 -6.37 -15.89
C ILE A 166 15.78 -5.26 -16.34
N LEU A 167 15.82 -4.13 -15.62
CA LEU A 167 15.05 -2.93 -15.91
C LEU A 167 16.02 -1.88 -16.42
N GLY A 168 15.83 -1.40 -17.65
CA GLY A 168 16.72 -0.43 -18.27
C GLY A 168 15.96 0.71 -18.95
N HIS A 169 16.66 1.81 -19.17
CA HIS A 169 16.19 2.90 -20.02
C HIS A 169 17.37 3.38 -20.88
N PRO A 170 17.66 2.70 -22.01
CA PRO A 170 18.77 3.05 -22.88
C PRO A 170 18.54 4.45 -23.46
N VAL A 171 19.50 5.34 -23.29
CA VAL A 171 19.49 6.71 -23.80
C VAL A 171 20.45 6.80 -24.98
N CYS A 172 20.07 7.57 -25.99
CA CYS A 172 20.94 7.94 -27.11
C CYS A 172 20.92 9.47 -27.27
N ILE A 173 22.09 10.09 -27.17
CA ILE A 173 22.31 11.52 -27.39
C ILE A 173 23.05 11.68 -28.71
N GLN A 174 22.46 12.37 -29.69
CA GLN A 174 23.10 12.66 -30.97
C GLN A 174 23.71 14.08 -30.91
N ASP A 175 25.02 14.18 -31.09
CA ASP A 175 25.76 15.45 -31.03
C ASP A 175 27.13 15.27 -31.69
N GLU A 176 27.57 16.24 -32.48
CA GLU A 176 28.86 16.23 -33.20
C GLU A 176 30.06 16.23 -32.24
N LYS A 177 29.85 16.60 -30.97
CA LYS A 177 30.91 16.58 -29.93
C LYS A 177 31.41 15.16 -29.59
N TYR A 178 30.70 14.12 -30.01
CA TYR A 178 31.05 12.72 -29.74
C TYR A 178 31.74 12.09 -30.96
N GLU A 179 32.72 11.19 -30.73
CA GLU A 179 33.54 10.61 -31.83
C GLU A 179 32.72 9.82 -32.87
N ARG A 180 31.51 9.36 -32.50
CA ARG A 180 30.57 8.66 -33.40
C ARG A 180 29.37 9.51 -33.81
N ASN A 181 29.39 10.83 -33.54
CA ASN A 181 28.23 11.73 -33.60
C ASN A 181 27.05 11.32 -32.69
N GLU A 182 27.22 10.29 -31.87
CA GLU A 182 26.25 9.80 -30.91
C GLU A 182 26.93 9.24 -29.67
N PHE A 183 26.27 9.39 -28.53
CA PHE A 183 26.62 8.82 -27.25
C PHE A 183 25.42 8.05 -26.70
N MET A 184 25.58 6.74 -26.57
CA MET A 184 24.56 5.86 -25.99
C MET A 184 24.93 5.57 -24.54
N PHE A 185 23.98 5.29 -23.65
CA PHE A 185 24.27 4.70 -22.34
C PHE A 185 23.00 4.07 -21.78
N ASN A 186 23.12 3.18 -20.80
CA ASN A 186 21.95 2.60 -20.15
C ASN A 186 22.19 2.33 -18.66
N PHE A 187 21.31 2.85 -17.81
CA PHE A 187 21.25 2.51 -16.40
C PHE A 187 20.33 1.32 -16.19
N CYS A 188 20.84 0.26 -15.55
CA CYS A 188 20.11 -0.99 -15.35
C CYS A 188 19.98 -1.34 -13.88
N ILE A 189 18.77 -1.75 -13.49
CA ILE A 189 18.49 -2.34 -12.19
C ILE A 189 18.09 -3.79 -12.41
N VAL A 190 18.78 -4.71 -11.73
CA VAL A 190 18.48 -6.13 -11.78
C VAL A 190 17.76 -6.53 -10.49
N ILE A 191 16.58 -7.14 -10.66
CA ILE A 191 15.71 -7.60 -9.58
C ILE A 191 15.38 -9.10 -9.78
N GLY A 192 14.99 -9.79 -8.71
CA GLY A 192 14.43 -11.15 -8.82
C GLY A 192 13.08 -11.14 -9.54
N VAL A 193 12.73 -12.24 -10.23
CA VAL A 193 11.45 -12.33 -10.97
C VAL A 193 10.22 -12.26 -10.07
N ASP A 194 10.33 -12.67 -8.82
CA ASP A 194 9.25 -12.60 -7.82
C ASP A 194 8.97 -11.18 -7.31
N VAL A 195 9.86 -10.22 -7.59
CA VAL A 195 9.76 -8.85 -7.10
C VAL A 195 8.99 -7.99 -8.09
N ASP A 196 8.07 -7.17 -7.57
CA ASP A 196 7.32 -6.22 -8.38
C ASP A 196 8.24 -5.17 -9.02
N LYS A 197 8.20 -5.05 -10.35
CA LYS A 197 9.05 -4.12 -11.13
C LYS A 197 8.58 -2.66 -11.10
N ILE A 198 7.30 -2.43 -10.81
CA ILE A 198 6.65 -1.12 -10.93
C ILE A 198 7.33 -0.01 -10.10
N PRO A 199 7.76 -0.22 -8.84
CA PRO A 199 8.37 0.86 -8.04
C PRO A 199 9.70 1.32 -8.63
N TYR A 200 10.43 0.39 -9.25
CA TYR A 200 11.75 0.61 -9.81
C TYR A 200 11.72 1.30 -11.18
N GLU A 201 10.60 1.24 -11.91
CA GLU A 201 10.48 1.95 -13.19
C GLU A 201 10.73 3.45 -13.03
N ALA A 202 10.14 4.06 -12.00
CA ALA A 202 10.31 5.48 -11.73
C ALA A 202 11.77 5.83 -11.42
N VAL A 203 12.48 4.96 -10.70
CA VAL A 203 13.90 5.12 -10.36
C VAL A 203 14.77 5.06 -11.61
N VAL A 204 14.62 4.02 -12.44
CA VAL A 204 15.39 3.86 -13.69
C VAL A 204 15.18 5.04 -14.63
N ARG A 205 13.92 5.46 -14.81
CA ARG A 205 13.57 6.59 -15.68
C ARG A 205 14.15 7.91 -15.14
N ARG A 206 14.13 8.10 -13.82
CA ARG A 206 14.71 9.28 -13.17
C ARG A 206 16.23 9.30 -13.33
N LEU A 207 16.91 8.17 -13.13
CA LEU A 207 18.36 8.05 -13.35
C LEU A 207 18.71 8.41 -14.78
N ALA A 208 18.06 7.77 -15.76
CA ALA A 208 18.32 8.04 -17.16
C ALA A 208 18.14 9.52 -17.51
N SER A 209 17.03 10.13 -17.08
CA SER A 209 16.74 11.55 -17.38
C SER A 209 17.76 12.50 -16.74
N THR A 210 18.06 12.32 -15.45
CA THR A 210 18.99 13.19 -14.73
C THR A 210 20.41 13.08 -15.28
N PHE A 211 20.89 11.87 -15.58
CA PHE A 211 22.22 11.71 -16.17
C PHE A 211 22.30 12.15 -17.62
N THR A 212 21.20 12.12 -18.38
CA THR A 212 21.13 12.73 -19.72
C THR A 212 21.38 14.24 -19.62
N GLU A 213 20.69 14.91 -18.69
CA GLU A 213 20.86 16.35 -18.47
C GLU A 213 22.29 16.70 -18.02
N MET A 214 22.85 15.93 -17.09
CA MET A 214 24.23 16.10 -16.64
C MET A 214 25.27 15.85 -17.74
N GLU A 215 25.02 14.88 -18.63
CA GLU A 215 25.89 14.59 -19.77
C GLU A 215 25.87 15.72 -20.80
N ILE A 216 24.68 16.28 -21.09
CA ILE A 216 24.54 17.43 -22.00
C ILE A 216 25.27 18.65 -21.45
N GLN A 217 25.14 18.94 -20.15
CA GLN A 217 25.70 20.14 -19.52
C GLN A 217 27.21 20.06 -19.30
N ASN A 218 27.69 18.93 -18.76
CA ASN A 218 29.03 18.84 -18.17
C ASN A 218 29.87 17.67 -18.72
N GLN A 219 29.34 16.91 -19.69
CA GLN A 219 29.99 15.70 -20.23
C GLN A 219 30.40 14.74 -19.11
N PHE A 220 29.48 14.54 -18.16
CA PHE A 220 29.74 13.85 -16.89
C PHE A 220 30.19 12.39 -17.08
N LEU A 221 29.59 11.68 -18.02
CA LEU A 221 29.85 10.26 -18.32
C LEU A 221 30.97 10.12 -19.36
N SER A 222 30.98 10.95 -20.39
CA SER A 222 31.95 10.86 -21.50
C SER A 222 33.37 11.23 -21.10
N LEU A 223 33.57 12.09 -20.09
CA LEU A 223 34.88 12.48 -19.57
C LEU A 223 35.33 11.70 -18.32
N GLU A 224 34.61 10.67 -17.92
CA GLU A 224 34.95 9.85 -16.75
C GLU A 224 36.33 9.18 -16.96
N GLY A 225 37.34 9.67 -16.23
CA GLY A 225 38.73 9.18 -16.29
C GLY A 225 39.72 10.05 -17.11
N ALA A 226 39.27 11.06 -17.85
CA ALA A 226 40.13 11.84 -18.75
C ALA A 226 40.84 13.05 -18.11
N SER A 227 40.37 13.55 -16.95
CA SER A 227 40.89 14.81 -16.38
C SER A 227 41.12 14.71 -14.87
N LYS A 228 42.36 14.43 -14.46
CA LYS A 228 42.82 14.46 -13.06
C LYS A 228 42.77 15.86 -12.42
N GLU A 229 42.68 16.93 -13.21
CA GLU A 229 42.73 18.32 -12.73
C GLU A 229 41.35 18.93 -12.37
N LYS A 230 40.23 18.32 -12.79
CA LYS A 230 38.85 18.75 -12.44
C LYS A 230 38.14 17.80 -11.46
N ALA A 231 38.87 16.82 -10.91
CA ALA A 231 38.33 15.72 -10.11
C ALA A 231 38.10 16.06 -8.62
N GLN A 232 38.47 17.26 -8.17
CA GLN A 232 38.45 17.59 -6.74
C GLN A 232 37.04 17.77 -6.14
N ASP A 233 36.03 18.08 -6.96
CA ASP A 233 34.63 18.29 -6.52
C ASP A 233 33.62 17.30 -7.13
N ARG A 234 34.05 16.38 -8.01
CA ARG A 234 33.13 15.46 -8.69
C ARG A 234 33.17 14.07 -8.05
N ARG A 235 32.04 13.64 -7.49
CA ARG A 235 31.85 12.25 -7.04
C ARG A 235 31.93 11.32 -8.24
N SER A 236 32.66 10.19 -8.13
CA SER A 236 32.67 9.19 -9.20
C SER A 236 31.28 8.57 -9.36
N ILE A 237 30.95 8.10 -10.56
CA ILE A 237 29.65 7.47 -10.75
C ILE A 237 29.54 6.16 -9.97
N ALA A 238 30.64 5.44 -9.81
CA ALA A 238 30.69 4.22 -9.00
C ALA A 238 30.24 4.49 -7.56
N ALA A 239 30.78 5.54 -6.93
CA ALA A 239 30.40 5.94 -5.59
C ALA A 239 28.93 6.36 -5.52
N LEU A 240 28.44 7.09 -6.54
CA LEU A 240 27.05 7.52 -6.58
C LEU A 240 26.07 6.33 -6.67
N LEU A 241 26.36 5.35 -7.53
CA LEU A 241 25.53 4.16 -7.69
C LEU A 241 25.52 3.29 -6.43
N GLU A 242 26.64 3.22 -5.72
CA GLU A 242 26.73 2.52 -4.44
C GLU A 242 25.87 3.20 -3.38
N ILE A 243 25.94 4.53 -3.26
CA ILE A 243 25.09 5.30 -2.33
C ILE A 243 23.61 5.13 -2.70
N ILE A 244 23.23 5.27 -3.98
CA ILE A 244 21.84 5.07 -4.43
C ILE A 244 21.35 3.69 -4.02
N LYS A 245 22.16 2.65 -4.24
CA LYS A 245 21.80 1.30 -3.83
C LYS A 245 21.63 1.21 -2.31
N GLU A 246 22.60 1.65 -1.52
CA GLU A 246 22.49 1.56 -0.06
C GLU A 246 21.29 2.34 0.49
N ASP A 247 21.06 3.55 0.01
CA ASP A 247 19.97 4.40 0.45
C ASP A 247 18.60 3.83 0.07
N LEU A 248 18.45 3.34 -1.16
CA LEU A 248 17.19 2.72 -1.57
C LEU A 248 16.94 1.40 -0.83
N ASN A 249 17.99 0.63 -0.50
CA ASN A 249 17.86 -0.63 0.26
C ASN A 249 17.48 -0.40 1.72
N ASN A 250 18.04 0.65 2.34
CA ASN A 250 17.92 0.90 3.77
C ASN A 250 16.74 1.83 4.10
N TYR A 251 16.49 2.83 3.25
CA TYR A 251 15.54 3.91 3.51
C TYR A 251 14.39 3.98 2.50
N ASN A 252 14.47 3.27 1.38
CA ASN A 252 13.53 3.38 0.24
C ASN A 252 13.47 4.79 -0.39
N GLU A 253 14.39 5.69 -0.03
CA GLU A 253 14.51 7.03 -0.59
C GLU A 253 15.98 7.47 -0.56
N CYS A 254 16.38 8.27 -1.53
CA CYS A 254 17.71 8.84 -1.60
C CYS A 254 17.65 10.32 -2.01
N MET A 255 18.47 11.14 -1.35
CA MET A 255 18.73 12.54 -1.68
C MET A 255 20.23 12.74 -1.78
N ILE A 256 20.76 12.82 -3.00
CA ILE A 256 22.19 12.89 -3.24
C ILE A 256 22.52 14.20 -3.98
N PRO A 257 23.18 15.17 -3.32
CA PRO A 257 23.75 16.31 -4.04
C PRO A 257 24.95 15.84 -4.87
N VAL A 258 24.90 16.10 -6.18
CA VAL A 258 25.96 15.70 -7.12
C VAL A 258 26.91 16.85 -7.40
N ASP A 259 26.35 18.05 -7.58
CA ASP A 259 27.08 19.31 -7.69
C ASP A 259 26.26 20.43 -7.01
N ASP A 260 26.75 21.67 -7.08
CA ASP A 260 26.08 22.84 -6.47
C ASP A 260 24.69 23.15 -7.07
N ALA A 261 24.38 22.60 -8.25
CA ALA A 261 23.17 22.90 -9.01
C ALA A 261 22.19 21.71 -9.12
N THR A 262 22.64 20.49 -8.84
CA THR A 262 21.94 19.24 -9.18
C THR A 262 21.86 18.32 -7.97
N THR A 263 20.63 18.01 -7.57
CA THR A 263 20.33 17.04 -6.51
C THR A 263 19.48 15.91 -7.07
N ILE A 264 19.94 14.67 -6.85
CA ILE A 264 19.20 13.48 -7.21
C ILE A 264 18.25 13.14 -6.06
N ASN A 265 16.95 13.28 -6.33
CA ASN A 265 15.89 12.91 -5.40
C ASN A 265 15.11 11.72 -5.97
N MET A 266 15.08 10.60 -5.24
CA MET A 266 14.33 9.41 -5.63
C MET A 266 13.66 8.80 -4.41
N LYS A 267 12.47 8.24 -4.62
CA LYS A 267 11.69 7.57 -3.59
C LYS A 267 10.97 6.37 -4.19
N LEU A 268 11.12 5.22 -3.54
CA LEU A 268 10.37 4.02 -3.84
C LEU A 268 9.06 4.08 -3.08
N PHE A 269 7.96 4.10 -3.83
CA PHE A 269 6.64 4.03 -3.26
C PHE A 269 6.22 2.56 -3.13
N PRO A 270 5.76 2.12 -1.94
CA PRO A 270 5.14 0.81 -1.82
C PRO A 270 3.88 0.75 -2.68
N ILE A 271 3.69 -0.39 -3.34
CA ILE A 271 2.46 -0.65 -4.09
C ILE A 271 1.46 -1.24 -3.12
N TYR A 272 0.33 -0.58 -2.96
CA TYR A 272 -0.81 -1.16 -2.28
C TYR A 272 -1.82 -1.64 -3.30
N ARG A 273 -2.48 -2.76 -2.98
CA ARG A 273 -3.61 -3.22 -3.78
C ARG A 273 -4.74 -2.23 -3.64
N HIS A 274 -5.46 -1.96 -4.73
CA HIS A 274 -6.63 -1.10 -4.67
C HIS A 274 -7.66 -1.68 -3.69
N PRO A 275 -8.07 -0.92 -2.67
CA PRO A 275 -9.03 -1.39 -1.69
C PRO A 275 -10.41 -1.60 -2.34
N PRO A 276 -11.19 -2.56 -1.83
CA PRO A 276 -12.55 -2.76 -2.31
C PRO A 276 -13.42 -1.52 -2.05
N PRO A 277 -14.51 -1.35 -2.81
CA PRO A 277 -15.39 -0.19 -2.65
C PRO A 277 -16.06 -0.19 -1.28
N VAL A 278 -16.01 0.97 -0.62
CA VAL A 278 -16.65 1.19 0.68
C VAL A 278 -18.15 1.37 0.49
N LYS A 279 -18.95 0.54 1.17
CA LYS A 279 -20.41 0.59 1.14
C LYS A 279 -20.95 1.39 2.31
N SER A 280 -22.15 1.97 2.14
CA SER A 280 -22.75 2.89 3.11
C SER A 280 -23.06 2.26 4.48
N TRP A 281 -23.24 0.93 4.52
CA TRP A 281 -23.59 0.16 5.73
C TRP A 281 -22.40 -0.53 6.39
N HIS A 282 -21.19 -0.40 5.84
CA HIS A 282 -20.01 -0.91 6.51
C HIS A 282 -19.67 -0.05 7.73
N VAL A 283 -18.91 -0.63 8.67
CA VAL A 283 -18.45 0.03 9.90
C VAL A 283 -16.92 0.03 9.91
N PRO A 284 -16.26 1.20 9.94
CA PRO A 284 -14.81 1.29 10.03
C PRO A 284 -14.33 1.08 11.47
N ILE A 285 -13.25 0.33 11.65
CA ILE A 285 -12.53 0.14 12.92
C ILE A 285 -11.11 0.65 12.76
N ALA A 286 -10.67 1.52 13.66
CA ALA A 286 -9.31 2.02 13.68
C ALA A 286 -8.31 0.92 14.10
N LYS A 287 -7.27 0.68 13.30
CA LYS A 287 -6.15 -0.22 13.66
C LYS A 287 -5.06 0.49 14.45
N MET A 288 -5.05 1.82 14.40
CA MET A 288 -4.03 2.69 14.99
C MET A 288 -4.68 3.84 15.75
N LYS A 289 -3.93 4.44 16.67
CA LYS A 289 -4.37 5.63 17.40
C LYS A 289 -4.15 6.86 16.54
N PHE A 290 -5.20 7.29 15.84
CA PHE A 290 -5.14 8.46 14.96
C PHE A 290 -4.67 9.75 15.66
N ALA A 291 -4.97 9.91 16.95
CA ALA A 291 -4.57 11.07 17.74
C ALA A 291 -3.05 11.30 17.80
N GLU A 292 -2.24 10.25 17.60
CA GLU A 292 -0.78 10.35 17.65
C GLU A 292 -0.17 10.76 16.29
N ILE A 293 -0.97 10.77 15.22
CA ILE A 293 -0.49 10.78 13.83
C ILE A 293 -1.08 11.95 13.03
N ILE A 294 -2.28 12.39 13.39
CA ILE A 294 -2.91 13.54 12.75
C ILE A 294 -2.14 14.81 13.11
N ASP A 295 -1.76 15.57 12.09
CA ASP A 295 -1.19 16.91 12.21
C ASP A 295 -2.02 17.95 11.42
N ASP A 296 -1.61 19.21 11.46
CA ASP A 296 -2.33 20.32 10.81
C ASP A 296 -2.36 20.22 9.27
N THR A 297 -1.44 19.48 8.66
CA THR A 297 -1.34 19.31 7.20
C THR A 297 -2.30 18.26 6.64
N TRP A 298 -2.91 17.45 7.51
CA TRP A 298 -3.90 16.45 7.09
C TRP A 298 -5.16 17.09 6.52
N ASP A 299 -5.76 16.40 5.56
CA ASP A 299 -6.99 16.82 4.89
C ASP A 299 -8.14 17.03 5.89
N LEU A 300 -8.90 18.11 5.69
CA LEU A 300 -9.99 18.51 6.58
C LEU A 300 -11.14 17.49 6.60
N THR A 301 -11.45 16.88 5.45
CA THR A 301 -12.51 15.86 5.37
C THR A 301 -12.08 14.59 6.11
N MET A 302 -10.82 14.18 5.96
CA MET A 302 -10.28 13.04 6.70
C MET A 302 -10.28 13.28 8.21
N LYS A 303 -9.88 14.48 8.67
CA LYS A 303 -9.93 14.83 10.10
C LYS A 303 -11.33 14.65 10.67
N LYS A 304 -12.33 15.28 10.05
CA LYS A 304 -13.74 15.19 10.48
C LYS A 304 -14.23 13.74 10.51
N VAL A 305 -13.97 12.97 9.47
CA VAL A 305 -14.39 11.56 9.38
C VAL A 305 -13.70 10.71 10.45
N ILE A 306 -12.40 10.89 10.67
CA ILE A 306 -11.63 10.09 11.65
C ILE A 306 -12.14 10.31 13.08
N HIS A 307 -12.54 11.53 13.44
CA HIS A 307 -13.10 11.82 14.76
C HIS A 307 -14.38 11.01 15.06
N GLU A 308 -15.13 10.64 14.02
CA GLU A 308 -16.37 9.89 14.14
C GLU A 308 -16.17 8.35 14.03
N ILE A 309 -14.94 7.86 13.86
CA ILE A 309 -14.64 6.42 13.81
C ILE A 309 -14.57 5.87 15.24
N ASP A 310 -15.67 5.29 15.69
CA ASP A 310 -15.80 4.66 17.01
C ASP A 310 -15.82 3.11 16.96
N GLY A 311 -15.85 2.52 15.76
CA GLY A 311 -15.99 1.08 15.55
C GLY A 311 -17.42 0.56 15.72
N ILE A 312 -18.43 1.44 15.74
CA ILE A 312 -19.85 1.09 15.90
C ILE A 312 -20.71 1.76 14.82
N LYS A 313 -20.47 3.03 14.51
CA LYS A 313 -21.24 3.80 13.51
C LYS A 313 -20.97 3.28 12.09
N ASP A 314 -22.02 3.18 11.29
CA ASP A 314 -21.92 2.92 9.85
C ASP A 314 -21.47 4.17 9.08
N VAL A 315 -20.97 3.98 7.87
CA VAL A 315 -20.48 5.07 7.01
C VAL A 315 -21.53 6.17 6.80
N ARG A 316 -22.83 5.81 6.69
CA ARG A 316 -23.89 6.81 6.52
C ARG A 316 -24.07 7.67 7.77
N ARG A 317 -24.05 7.08 8.97
CA ARG A 317 -24.08 7.83 10.24
C ARG A 317 -22.84 8.70 10.43
N ILE A 318 -21.65 8.15 10.12
CA ILE A 318 -20.39 8.90 10.17
C ILE A 318 -20.46 10.14 9.27
N ALA A 319 -20.95 9.99 8.03
CA ALA A 319 -21.09 11.12 7.10
C ALA A 319 -22.02 12.22 7.64
N HIS A 320 -23.14 11.82 8.25
CA HIS A 320 -24.10 12.74 8.86
C HIS A 320 -23.50 13.48 10.07
N ASP A 321 -22.87 12.75 10.99
CA ASP A 321 -22.32 13.33 12.22
C ASP A 321 -21.08 14.21 11.94
N ALA A 322 -20.28 13.85 10.93
CA ALA A 322 -19.13 14.63 10.49
C ALA A 322 -19.51 15.87 9.65
N ASP A 323 -20.79 16.00 9.24
CA ASP A 323 -21.28 17.01 8.29
C ASP A 323 -20.47 16.99 6.99
N VAL A 324 -20.36 15.81 6.38
CA VAL A 324 -19.66 15.56 5.10
C VAL A 324 -20.57 14.76 4.16
N ALA A 325 -20.53 15.06 2.87
CA ALA A 325 -21.28 14.30 1.88
C ALA A 325 -20.87 12.82 1.86
N LEU A 326 -21.86 11.92 1.76
CA LEU A 326 -21.67 10.47 1.86
C LEU A 326 -20.60 9.93 0.90
N ASP A 327 -20.55 10.45 -0.34
CA ASP A 327 -19.59 9.97 -1.33
C ASP A 327 -18.17 10.43 -1.02
N LEU A 328 -17.99 11.63 -0.46
CA LEU A 328 -16.68 12.09 0.03
C LEU A 328 -16.23 11.26 1.23
N THR A 329 -17.14 10.91 2.15
CA THR A 329 -16.84 10.03 3.28
C THR A 329 -16.40 8.65 2.81
N LYS A 330 -17.05 8.06 1.79
CA LYS A 330 -16.63 6.78 1.20
C LYS A 330 -15.23 6.86 0.61
N ILE A 331 -14.90 7.92 -0.13
CA ILE A 331 -13.56 8.12 -0.70
C ILE A 331 -12.52 8.29 0.41
N ALA A 332 -12.82 9.09 1.44
CA ALA A 332 -11.93 9.29 2.58
C ALA A 332 -11.63 7.97 3.33
N LEU A 333 -12.66 7.17 3.61
CA LEU A 333 -12.49 5.84 4.21
C LEU A 333 -11.76 4.88 3.28
N GLN A 334 -11.98 4.97 1.98
CA GLN A 334 -11.25 4.15 1.00
C GLN A 334 -9.75 4.51 0.97
N HIS A 335 -9.39 5.79 1.11
CA HIS A 335 -7.99 6.20 1.28
C HIS A 335 -7.38 5.67 2.57
N LEU A 336 -8.11 5.71 3.69
CA LEU A 336 -7.65 5.12 4.95
C LEU A 336 -7.46 3.60 4.84
N LEU A 337 -8.31 2.92 4.06
CA LEU A 337 -8.22 1.49 3.79
C LEU A 337 -7.04 1.16 2.87
N TYR A 338 -6.73 2.03 1.89
CA TYR A 338 -5.55 1.88 1.01
C TYR A 338 -4.24 1.85 1.80
N TYR A 339 -4.12 2.67 2.85
CA TYR A 339 -2.97 2.70 3.75
C TYR A 339 -3.08 1.74 4.95
N ASP A 340 -4.06 0.83 4.96
CA ASP A 340 -4.25 -0.17 6.01
C ASP A 340 -4.38 0.44 7.43
N SER A 341 -4.92 1.67 7.52
CA SER A 341 -5.12 2.40 8.78
C SER A 341 -6.42 2.03 9.49
N ILE A 342 -7.40 1.54 8.71
CA ILE A 342 -8.70 1.07 9.20
C ILE A 342 -9.00 -0.33 8.65
N LEU A 343 -9.87 -1.04 9.35
CA LEU A 343 -10.53 -2.25 8.88
C LEU A 343 -12.01 -1.96 8.64
N MET A 344 -12.58 -2.45 7.55
CA MET A 344 -14.03 -2.39 7.33
C MET A 344 -14.67 -3.69 7.79
N ILE A 345 -15.61 -3.60 8.72
CA ILE A 345 -16.45 -4.73 9.13
C ILE A 345 -17.91 -4.46 8.78
N ASP A 346 -18.69 -5.51 8.97
CA ASP A 346 -20.14 -5.51 8.81
C ASP A 346 -20.87 -4.88 10.01
N LEU A 347 -22.08 -4.37 9.78
CA LEU A 347 -22.90 -3.77 10.84
C LEU A 347 -23.28 -4.80 11.90
N PHE A 348 -23.01 -4.49 13.17
CA PHE A 348 -23.40 -5.34 14.29
C PHE A 348 -24.87 -5.14 14.67
N LEU A 349 -25.67 -6.20 14.53
CA LEU A 349 -27.07 -6.25 14.97
C LEU A 349 -27.32 -7.57 15.72
N PHE A 350 -28.17 -7.55 16.74
CA PHE A 350 -28.55 -8.77 17.47
C PHE A 350 -29.36 -9.76 16.61
N GLY A 351 -29.92 -9.32 15.49
CA GLY A 351 -30.58 -10.18 14.49
C GLY A 351 -29.62 -10.88 13.52
N ASN A 352 -28.32 -10.62 13.62
CA ASN A 352 -27.29 -11.24 12.77
C ASN A 352 -27.03 -12.68 13.19
N ILE A 353 -26.47 -13.44 12.24
CA ILE A 353 -26.06 -14.83 12.43
C ILE A 353 -24.55 -14.90 12.22
N TYR A 354 -23.87 -15.60 13.12
CA TYR A 354 -22.43 -15.81 13.09
C TYR A 354 -22.12 -17.29 13.27
N ALA A 355 -21.08 -17.78 12.60
CA ALA A 355 -20.64 -19.16 12.68
C ALA A 355 -19.10 -19.24 12.74
N PRO A 356 -18.54 -20.25 13.41
CA PRO A 356 -17.10 -20.42 13.53
C PRO A 356 -16.47 -20.83 12.19
N THR A 357 -15.25 -20.37 11.96
CA THR A 357 -14.36 -20.82 10.89
C THR A 357 -13.44 -21.94 11.40
N PRO A 358 -12.78 -22.70 10.49
CA PRO A 358 -11.76 -23.68 10.90
C PRO A 358 -10.59 -23.06 11.69
N SER A 359 -10.35 -21.76 11.55
CA SER A 359 -9.32 -21.02 12.29
C SER A 359 -9.59 -20.94 13.81
N ILE A 360 -10.76 -21.39 14.27
CA ILE A 360 -11.05 -21.53 15.70
C ILE A 360 -10.14 -22.54 16.40
N ASP A 361 -9.60 -23.52 15.68
CA ASP A 361 -8.68 -24.52 16.24
C ASP A 361 -7.40 -23.85 16.73
N ASP A 362 -6.89 -22.87 15.99
CA ASP A 362 -5.72 -22.08 16.39
C ASP A 362 -6.03 -21.24 17.65
N PHE A 363 -7.27 -20.77 17.81
CA PHE A 363 -7.72 -20.08 19.03
C PHE A 363 -7.81 -21.02 20.23
N VAL A 364 -8.35 -22.22 20.05
CA VAL A 364 -8.44 -23.24 21.13
C VAL A 364 -7.06 -23.71 21.56
N ALA A 365 -6.11 -23.82 20.64
CA ALA A 365 -4.70 -24.15 20.90
C ALA A 365 -3.90 -22.99 21.53
N ASP A 366 -4.51 -21.81 21.68
CA ASP A 366 -3.87 -20.58 22.18
C ASP A 366 -2.57 -20.21 21.44
N ARG A 367 -2.57 -20.35 20.11
CA ARG A 367 -1.43 -19.90 19.31
C ARG A 367 -1.27 -18.39 19.48
N ASP A 368 -0.03 -17.95 19.69
CA ASP A 368 0.35 -16.53 19.81
C ASP A 368 -0.34 -15.75 20.95
N GLY A 369 -0.91 -16.45 21.96
CA GLY A 369 -1.60 -15.81 23.08
C GLY A 369 -2.93 -15.15 22.70
N LEU A 370 -3.57 -15.63 21.63
CA LEU A 370 -4.84 -15.11 21.14
C LEU A 370 -5.96 -15.13 22.17
N GLN A 371 -5.98 -16.12 23.08
CA GLN A 371 -7.01 -16.19 24.11
C GLN A 371 -6.88 -15.04 25.11
N ASP A 372 -5.65 -14.67 25.47
CA ASP A 372 -5.39 -13.59 26.40
C ASP A 372 -5.66 -12.22 25.79
N GLU A 373 -5.33 -12.03 24.50
CA GLU A 373 -5.70 -10.83 23.73
C GLU A 373 -7.23 -10.69 23.66
N CYS A 374 -7.95 -11.77 23.36
CA CYS A 374 -9.41 -11.80 23.33
C CYS A 374 -10.00 -11.41 24.69
N ALA A 375 -9.51 -12.02 25.78
CA ALA A 375 -10.00 -11.73 27.11
C ALA A 375 -9.78 -10.25 27.47
N ASN A 376 -8.62 -9.67 27.17
CA ASN A 376 -8.33 -8.26 27.42
C ASN A 376 -9.25 -7.31 26.66
N TYR A 377 -9.65 -7.68 25.44
CA TYR A 377 -10.52 -6.86 24.60
C TYR A 377 -12.00 -6.96 25.02
N VAL A 378 -12.45 -8.16 25.38
CA VAL A 378 -13.86 -8.51 25.52
C VAL A 378 -14.42 -8.32 26.93
N TYR A 379 -13.63 -8.62 27.97
CA TYR A 379 -14.12 -8.52 29.35
C TYR A 379 -14.36 -7.06 29.74
N ILE A 380 -15.53 -6.78 30.32
CA ILE A 380 -15.88 -5.52 30.97
C ILE A 380 -15.84 -5.75 32.48
N ASN A 381 -15.28 -4.80 33.22
CA ASN A 381 -15.36 -4.62 34.69
C ASN A 381 -15.95 -5.83 35.45
N GLY A 382 -15.10 -6.82 35.74
CA GLY A 382 -15.49 -8.07 36.38
C GLY A 382 -14.30 -8.98 36.62
N PRO A 383 -14.49 -10.11 37.32
CA PRO A 383 -13.43 -11.11 37.49
C PRO A 383 -13.08 -11.73 36.13
N ARG A 384 -11.78 -11.83 35.81
CA ARG A 384 -11.32 -12.56 34.63
C ARG A 384 -11.64 -14.04 34.83
N LEU A 385 -12.54 -14.58 34.03
CA LEU A 385 -12.88 -15.99 34.04
C LEU A 385 -11.89 -16.76 33.17
N SER A 386 -11.86 -18.10 33.33
CA SER A 386 -10.99 -18.95 32.51
C SER A 386 -11.27 -18.78 31.02
N ASN A 387 -10.20 -18.66 30.22
CA ASN A 387 -10.27 -18.53 28.76
C ASN A 387 -11.03 -19.69 28.08
N PHE A 388 -11.15 -20.85 28.76
CA PHE A 388 -11.99 -21.95 28.33
C PHE A 388 -13.44 -21.53 28.02
N TYR A 389 -13.99 -20.60 28.81
CA TYR A 389 -15.35 -20.12 28.58
C TYR A 389 -15.49 -19.33 27.28
N LEU A 390 -14.46 -18.56 26.87
CA LEU A 390 -14.46 -17.87 25.57
C LEU A 390 -14.41 -18.86 24.41
N CYS A 391 -13.60 -19.92 24.54
CA CYS A 391 -13.56 -21.02 23.57
C CYS A 391 -14.94 -21.68 23.44
N ARG A 392 -15.61 -21.95 24.56
CA ARG A 392 -16.97 -22.50 24.58
C ARG A 392 -17.98 -21.56 23.92
N LEU A 393 -17.86 -20.25 24.12
CA LEU A 393 -18.74 -19.27 23.47
C LEU A 393 -18.57 -19.30 21.95
N PHE A 394 -17.34 -19.24 21.43
CA PHE A 394 -17.10 -19.26 19.98
C PHE A 394 -17.55 -20.57 19.32
N THR A 395 -17.26 -21.71 19.95
CA THR A 395 -17.68 -23.04 19.46
C THR A 395 -19.18 -23.28 19.55
N SER A 396 -19.91 -22.52 20.36
CA SER A 396 -21.38 -22.61 20.46
C SER A 396 -22.14 -21.79 19.40
N LEU A 397 -21.44 -20.96 18.62
CA LEU A 397 -22.05 -20.21 17.52
C LEU A 397 -22.43 -21.16 16.38
N CYS A 398 -23.56 -20.90 15.73
CA CYS A 398 -24.07 -21.76 14.67
C CYS A 398 -24.88 -20.96 13.64
N THR A 399 -24.97 -21.49 12.43
CA THR A 399 -25.68 -20.86 11.29
C THR A 399 -27.21 -20.81 11.45
N SER A 400 -27.77 -21.56 12.40
CA SER A 400 -29.23 -21.71 12.55
C SER A 400 -29.88 -20.70 13.50
N ARG A 401 -29.09 -19.96 14.28
CA ARG A 401 -29.61 -19.11 15.36
C ARG A 401 -29.10 -17.69 15.21
N THR A 402 -29.98 -16.73 15.49
CA THR A 402 -29.58 -15.33 15.61
C THR A 402 -28.77 -15.11 16.89
N LEU A 403 -27.96 -14.06 16.91
CA LEU A 403 -27.19 -13.69 18.09
C LEU A 403 -28.11 -13.44 19.31
N LYS A 404 -29.30 -12.87 19.10
CA LYS A 404 -30.32 -12.68 20.15
C LYS A 404 -30.77 -14.01 20.77
N GLU A 405 -31.06 -15.02 19.95
CA GLU A 405 -31.47 -16.34 20.42
C GLU A 405 -30.32 -17.08 21.10
N TRP A 406 -29.10 -16.92 20.58
CA TRP A 406 -27.89 -17.45 21.18
C TRP A 406 -27.64 -16.88 22.58
N ILE A 407 -27.77 -15.55 22.76
CA ILE A 407 -27.68 -14.91 24.08
C ILE A 407 -28.74 -15.49 25.02
N LYS A 408 -30.00 -15.59 24.56
CA LYS A 408 -31.10 -16.11 25.38
C LYS A 408 -30.83 -17.54 25.86
N LEU A 409 -30.35 -18.42 24.98
CA LEU A 409 -30.00 -19.79 25.33
C LEU A 409 -28.97 -19.86 26.47
N HIS A 410 -27.93 -19.03 26.43
CA HIS A 410 -26.89 -19.03 27.46
C HIS A 410 -27.35 -18.36 28.77
N LEU A 411 -28.27 -17.40 28.69
CA LEU A 411 -28.95 -16.83 29.87
C LEU A 411 -29.83 -17.88 30.55
N ASP A 412 -30.61 -18.65 29.79
CA ASP A 412 -31.46 -19.73 30.30
C ASP A 412 -30.62 -20.87 30.91
N GLN A 413 -29.39 -21.08 30.41
CA GLN A 413 -28.40 -22.01 30.97
C GLN A 413 -27.64 -21.46 32.18
N ASN A 414 -27.98 -20.25 32.65
CA ASN A 414 -27.37 -19.58 33.80
C ASN A 414 -25.85 -19.42 33.66
N PHE A 415 -25.35 -19.15 32.45
CA PHE A 415 -23.93 -19.03 32.18
C PHE A 415 -23.38 -17.65 32.62
N PRO A 416 -22.60 -17.56 33.72
CA PRO A 416 -22.29 -16.29 34.38
C PRO A 416 -21.34 -15.40 33.57
N VAL A 417 -20.66 -15.97 32.56
CA VAL A 417 -19.63 -15.30 31.77
C VAL A 417 -20.20 -14.16 30.93
N LEU A 418 -21.44 -14.29 30.45
CA LEU A 418 -22.08 -13.25 29.63
C LEU A 418 -22.36 -11.95 30.38
N ASN A 419 -22.41 -11.98 31.72
CA ASN A 419 -22.59 -10.77 32.53
C ASN A 419 -21.34 -9.88 32.54
N TYR A 420 -20.18 -10.44 32.24
CA TYR A 420 -18.89 -9.76 32.29
C TYR A 420 -18.27 -9.55 30.89
N VAL A 421 -18.96 -9.98 29.83
CA VAL A 421 -18.46 -9.98 28.46
C VAL A 421 -19.27 -9.02 27.59
N ASP A 422 -18.59 -8.08 26.92
CA ASP A 422 -19.21 -7.28 25.87
C ASP A 422 -19.44 -8.15 24.63
N VAL A 423 -20.69 -8.54 24.35
CA VAL A 423 -21.04 -9.37 23.19
C VAL A 423 -20.63 -8.71 21.87
N ARG A 424 -20.69 -7.37 21.77
CA ARG A 424 -20.28 -6.67 20.54
C ARG A 424 -18.78 -6.81 20.34
N ARG A 425 -17.97 -6.53 21.39
CA ARG A 425 -16.51 -6.68 21.29
C ARG A 425 -16.12 -8.13 21.05
N PHE A 426 -16.84 -9.09 21.63
CA PHE A 426 -16.63 -10.52 21.40
C PHE A 426 -16.78 -10.88 19.91
N ILE A 427 -17.89 -10.48 19.30
CA ILE A 427 -18.13 -10.73 17.87
C ILE A 427 -17.15 -9.94 17.00
N GLN A 428 -16.87 -8.67 17.33
CA GLN A 428 -15.89 -7.86 16.61
C GLN A 428 -14.52 -8.53 16.60
N PHE A 429 -14.01 -8.98 17.75
CA PHE A 429 -12.74 -9.68 17.84
C PHE A 429 -12.72 -10.94 16.97
N GLY A 430 -13.76 -11.76 17.05
CA GLY A 430 -13.88 -12.97 16.25
C GLY A 430 -13.86 -12.69 14.74
N VAL A 431 -14.57 -11.64 14.28
CA VAL A 431 -14.58 -11.25 12.86
C VAL A 431 -13.23 -10.67 12.44
N ILE A 432 -12.61 -9.81 13.26
CA ILE A 432 -11.32 -9.18 12.97
C ILE A 432 -10.20 -10.23 12.83
N LYS A 433 -10.18 -11.22 13.72
CA LYS A 433 -9.19 -12.32 13.72
C LYS A 433 -9.58 -13.48 12.80
N GLY A 434 -10.73 -13.41 12.12
CA GLY A 434 -11.18 -14.46 11.20
C GLY A 434 -11.62 -15.76 11.87
N LEU A 435 -11.90 -15.76 13.18
CA LEU A 435 -12.38 -16.92 13.95
C LEU A 435 -13.86 -17.24 13.68
N ILE A 436 -14.62 -16.22 13.30
CA ILE A 436 -16.03 -16.35 12.92
C ILE A 436 -16.28 -15.59 11.64
N TYR A 437 -17.24 -16.07 10.87
CA TYR A 437 -17.77 -15.38 9.70
C TYR A 437 -19.25 -15.05 9.93
N ARG A 438 -19.72 -14.04 9.22
CA ARG A 438 -21.11 -13.60 9.28
C ARG A 438 -21.90 -14.23 8.14
N VAL A 439 -23.12 -14.66 8.46
CA VAL A 439 -24.10 -15.11 7.46
C VAL A 439 -25.09 -13.97 7.21
N ASN A 440 -25.12 -13.48 5.98
CA ASN A 440 -25.96 -12.38 5.53
C ASN A 440 -27.30 -12.89 5.00
N LYS A 441 -28.37 -12.14 5.26
CA LYS A 441 -29.72 -12.41 4.75
C LYS A 441 -29.94 -11.64 3.45
N TYR A 442 -30.53 -12.31 2.46
CA TYR A 442 -30.89 -11.75 1.16
C TYR A 442 -32.34 -12.09 0.83
N ALA A 443 -33.10 -11.10 0.35
CA ALA A 443 -34.44 -11.33 -0.18
C ALA A 443 -34.35 -11.59 -1.69
N VAL A 444 -35.00 -12.65 -2.15
CA VAL A 444 -35.05 -13.02 -3.57
C VAL A 444 -36.50 -13.18 -3.98
N SER A 445 -36.92 -12.44 -5.00
CA SER A 445 -38.26 -12.62 -5.53
C SER A 445 -38.32 -13.80 -6.52
N SER A 446 -39.31 -14.67 -6.36
CA SER A 446 -39.63 -15.75 -7.30
C SER A 446 -39.99 -15.23 -8.69
N GLN A 447 -40.59 -14.04 -8.77
CA GLN A 447 -40.89 -13.36 -10.04
C GLN A 447 -39.61 -12.90 -10.75
N TYR A 448 -38.62 -12.45 -9.98
CA TYR A 448 -37.30 -12.09 -10.49
C TYR A 448 -36.51 -13.33 -10.95
N LEU A 449 -36.58 -14.44 -10.21
CA LEU A 449 -36.00 -15.71 -10.65
C LEU A 449 -36.65 -16.20 -11.95
N ALA A 450 -37.98 -16.13 -12.06
CA ALA A 450 -38.71 -16.53 -13.26
C ALA A 450 -38.36 -15.65 -14.47
N SER A 451 -38.16 -14.33 -14.29
CA SER A 451 -37.74 -13.42 -15.36
C SER A 451 -36.31 -13.66 -15.83
N LEU A 452 -35.38 -14.02 -14.92
CA LEU A 452 -34.03 -14.43 -15.27
C LEU A 452 -33.99 -15.72 -16.08
N VAL A 453 -34.83 -16.70 -15.74
CA VAL A 453 -34.91 -17.99 -16.46
C VAL A 453 -35.56 -17.83 -17.84
N THR A 454 -36.55 -16.95 -17.98
CA THR A 454 -37.29 -16.75 -19.23
C THR A 454 -36.68 -15.70 -20.17
N GLY A 455 -35.71 -14.91 -19.69
CA GLY A 455 -35.06 -13.84 -20.46
C GLY A 455 -35.97 -12.65 -20.79
N GLN A 456 -37.19 -12.61 -20.25
CA GLN A 456 -38.14 -11.51 -20.45
C GLN A 456 -38.02 -10.52 -19.30
N SER A 457 -37.59 -9.29 -19.59
CA SER A 457 -37.56 -8.22 -18.59
C SER A 457 -39.00 -7.79 -18.27
N VAL A 458 -39.56 -8.30 -17.18
CA VAL A 458 -40.81 -7.75 -16.62
C VAL A 458 -40.49 -6.35 -16.11
N GLN A 459 -41.19 -5.33 -16.62
CA GLN A 459 -41.09 -3.98 -16.07
C GLN A 459 -41.60 -4.01 -14.63
N ILE A 460 -40.68 -3.81 -13.69
CA ILE A 460 -40.98 -3.72 -12.27
C ILE A 460 -41.81 -2.45 -12.06
N ASP A 461 -43.07 -2.61 -11.68
CA ASP A 461 -43.93 -1.50 -11.32
C ASP A 461 -43.32 -0.80 -10.09
N ARG A 462 -42.98 0.49 -10.23
CA ARG A 462 -42.16 1.25 -9.28
C ARG A 462 -42.93 1.67 -8.01
N GLY A 463 -43.94 0.90 -7.61
CA GLY A 463 -44.82 1.22 -6.48
C GLY A 463 -44.18 0.93 -5.12
N ASP A 464 -43.47 -0.20 -5.00
CA ASP A 464 -42.92 -0.65 -3.70
C ASP A 464 -41.41 -0.46 -3.60
N VAL A 465 -41.01 0.37 -2.63
CA VAL A 465 -39.61 0.75 -2.35
C VAL A 465 -38.72 -0.45 -2.04
N LEU A 466 -39.29 -1.56 -1.57
CA LEU A 466 -38.58 -2.80 -1.26
C LEU A 466 -38.37 -3.72 -2.47
N GLN A 467 -39.16 -3.59 -3.53
CA GLN A 467 -39.10 -4.52 -4.66
C GLN A 467 -37.74 -4.46 -5.38
N LYS A 468 -37.11 -3.29 -5.43
CA LYS A 468 -35.73 -3.11 -5.96
C LYS A 468 -34.66 -3.89 -5.19
N TYR A 469 -34.90 -4.26 -3.94
CA TYR A 469 -33.94 -4.99 -3.10
C TYR A 469 -34.18 -6.51 -3.10
N THR A 470 -35.15 -7.01 -3.87
CA THR A 470 -35.50 -8.44 -3.95
C THR A 470 -34.77 -9.19 -5.07
N ASP A 471 -33.67 -8.65 -5.58
CA ASP A 471 -32.85 -9.22 -6.65
C ASP A 471 -31.82 -10.26 -6.16
N GLY A 472 -31.78 -10.52 -4.85
CA GLY A 472 -30.79 -11.40 -4.22
C GLY A 472 -29.37 -10.85 -4.12
N ARG A 473 -29.13 -9.59 -4.48
CA ARG A 473 -27.81 -8.94 -4.40
C ARG A 473 -27.68 -7.97 -3.24
N HIS A 474 -28.80 -7.51 -2.71
CA HIS A 474 -28.87 -6.55 -1.62
C HIS A 474 -29.04 -7.27 -0.28
N CYS A 475 -28.08 -7.11 0.62
CA CYS A 475 -28.18 -7.67 1.97
C CYS A 475 -29.15 -6.87 2.83
N PHE A 476 -29.70 -7.50 3.87
CA PHE A 476 -30.63 -6.83 4.79
C PHE A 476 -30.03 -5.58 5.47
N ASP A 477 -28.72 -5.52 5.65
CA ASP A 477 -28.03 -4.34 6.17
C ASP A 477 -28.13 -3.14 5.26
N GLN A 478 -28.00 -3.37 3.95
CA GLN A 478 -28.17 -2.31 2.97
C GLN A 478 -29.58 -1.73 3.05
N ILE A 479 -30.60 -2.60 3.12
CA ILE A 479 -31.99 -2.18 3.27
C ILE A 479 -32.17 -1.41 4.58
N THR A 480 -31.58 -1.91 5.68
CA THR A 480 -31.65 -1.30 7.00
C THR A 480 -31.09 0.12 6.99
N VAL A 481 -29.90 0.30 6.41
CA VAL A 481 -29.21 1.59 6.39
C VAL A 481 -29.81 2.53 5.36
N GLU A 482 -30.21 2.07 4.18
CA GLU A 482 -30.78 2.93 3.13
C GLU A 482 -32.21 3.36 3.41
N GLN A 483 -33.07 2.43 3.86
CA GLN A 483 -34.49 2.68 4.14
C GLN A 483 -34.77 3.09 5.60
N ASN A 484 -33.76 3.05 6.48
CA ASN A 484 -33.91 3.32 7.91
C ASN A 484 -35.01 2.46 8.56
N MET A 485 -34.97 1.15 8.27
CA MET A 485 -35.95 0.16 8.70
C MET A 485 -35.29 -0.99 9.44
N GLY A 486 -35.85 -1.44 10.57
CA GLY A 486 -35.35 -2.62 11.26
C GLY A 486 -35.76 -3.94 10.58
N ASP A 487 -35.01 -5.01 10.87
CA ASP A 487 -35.21 -6.38 10.34
C ASP A 487 -36.68 -6.85 10.42
N ALA A 488 -37.37 -6.60 11.54
CA ALA A 488 -38.77 -6.98 11.71
C ALA A 488 -39.73 -6.25 10.74
N LYS A 489 -39.50 -4.95 10.50
CA LYS A 489 -40.33 -4.15 9.59
C LYS A 489 -40.05 -4.50 8.13
N ILE A 490 -38.80 -4.79 7.80
CA ILE A 490 -38.41 -5.32 6.48
C ILE A 490 -39.14 -6.63 6.22
N MET A 491 -39.09 -7.57 7.18
CA MET A 491 -39.79 -8.85 7.09
C MET A 491 -41.31 -8.69 6.99
N GLU A 492 -41.91 -7.76 7.71
CA GLU A 492 -43.35 -7.47 7.65
C GLU A 492 -43.76 -6.97 6.26
N GLN A 493 -43.02 -6.02 5.69
CA GLN A 493 -43.31 -5.53 4.34
C GLN A 493 -43.03 -6.60 3.27
N LEU A 494 -42.00 -7.44 3.44
CA LEU A 494 -41.76 -8.57 2.53
C LEU A 494 -42.89 -9.62 2.59
N ARG A 495 -43.61 -9.73 3.71
CA ARG A 495 -44.80 -10.61 3.84
C ARG A 495 -46.06 -10.03 3.20
N GLN A 496 -46.07 -8.74 2.85
CA GLN A 496 -47.20 -8.11 2.16
C GLN A 496 -47.25 -8.46 0.66
N PHE A 497 -46.13 -8.93 0.09
CA PHE A 497 -46.10 -9.51 -1.26
C PHE A 497 -46.90 -10.82 -1.30
N GLN A 498 -47.36 -11.24 -2.49
CA GLN A 498 -48.20 -12.43 -2.60
C GLN A 498 -47.43 -13.67 -2.08
N LYS A 499 -48.13 -14.57 -1.39
CA LYS A 499 -47.51 -15.75 -0.76
C LYS A 499 -46.78 -16.59 -1.81
N GLY A 500 -45.46 -16.72 -1.67
CA GLY A 500 -44.59 -17.46 -2.59
C GLY A 500 -43.74 -16.57 -3.51
N ASP A 501 -43.93 -15.26 -3.48
CA ASP A 501 -43.18 -14.33 -4.34
C ASP A 501 -41.80 -13.96 -3.82
N VAL A 502 -41.50 -14.17 -2.53
CA VAL A 502 -40.20 -13.80 -1.94
C VAL A 502 -39.68 -14.90 -1.02
N GLU A 503 -38.48 -15.36 -1.30
CA GLU A 503 -37.69 -16.29 -0.49
C GLU A 503 -36.51 -15.57 0.16
N ILE A 504 -36.08 -16.05 1.34
CA ILE A 504 -34.95 -15.49 2.07
C ILE A 504 -33.80 -16.48 2.03
N ILE A 505 -32.68 -16.06 1.46
CA ILE A 505 -31.46 -16.84 1.34
C ILE A 505 -30.43 -16.34 2.36
N TYR A 506 -29.75 -17.28 3.00
CA TYR A 506 -28.68 -17.04 3.94
C TYR A 506 -27.35 -17.37 3.25
N ARG A 507 -26.43 -16.40 3.17
CA ARG A 507 -25.14 -16.55 2.47
C ARG A 507 -23.97 -16.03 3.29
#